data_AF-A0A830HVN0-F1
#
_entry.id   AF-A0A830HVN0-F1
#
_cell.length_a   1.000
_cell.length_b   1.000
_cell.length_c   1.000
_cell.angle_alpha   90.00
_cell.angle_beta   90.00
_cell.angle_gamma   90.00
#
_symmetry.space_group_name_H-M   'P 1'
#
loop_
_entity.id
_entity.type
_entity.pdbx_description
1 polymer ?
#
loop_
_entity_poly.entity_id
_entity_poly.type
_entity_poly.pdbx_seq_one_letter_code
_entity_poly.pdbx_strand_id
1 'polypeptide(L)'
;MVLGINIHRLLAPLDALVGAISSWADDASWRHRARRRPRHIVLIRHGESEANLDTSLHQSVADHRIALSDKGWEQAREAGAKLRREIAGNGRVVWYCSPLLRTRQTLQGLLEGGGWDASVEDVRQDPRLREQEWGNFQDPEEIRAAMSERHEYGHFYYRFPRGESGADCYDRCDSFVGSLRFCFGVLMD
;
A
#
# COMPACT_ATOMS: atom_id res chain seq x y z
N MET A 1 2.50 12.84 -3.65
CA MET A 1 2.92 14.21 -3.30
C MET A 1 1.88 14.77 -2.34
N VAL A 2 2.22 14.94 -1.06
CA VAL A 2 1.31 15.52 -0.07
C VAL A 2 1.22 17.02 -0.36
N LEU A 3 0.03 17.48 -0.75
CA LEU A 3 -0.27 18.90 -0.79
C LEU A 3 -0.75 19.29 0.62
N GLY A 4 0.13 19.89 1.41
CA GLY A 4 -0.29 20.61 2.61
C GLY A 4 -0.98 21.90 2.19
N ILE A 5 -2.32 21.91 2.17
CA ILE A 5 -3.06 23.15 2.05
C ILE A 5 -3.04 23.81 3.43
N ASN A 6 -2.14 24.78 3.61
CA ASN A 6 -2.13 25.65 4.77
C ASN A 6 -3.29 26.65 4.61
N ILE A 7 -4.38 26.45 5.35
CA ILE A 7 -5.66 27.16 5.16
C ILE A 7 -5.64 28.64 5.62
N HIS A 8 -4.50 29.17 6.09
CA HIS A 8 -4.49 30.50 6.71
C HIS A 8 -3.88 31.66 5.94
N ARG A 9 -3.54 31.52 4.65
CA ARG A 9 -3.18 32.68 3.82
C ARG A 9 -3.26 32.31 2.35
N LEU A 10 -4.21 32.91 1.61
CA LEU A 10 -4.05 33.42 0.24
C LEU A 10 -5.43 33.66 -0.39
N LEU A 11 -5.90 34.92 -0.32
CA LEU A 11 -6.71 35.48 -1.41
C LEU A 11 -5.74 35.80 -2.56
N ALA A 12 -5.28 34.77 -3.26
CA ALA A 12 -4.68 34.99 -4.57
C ALA A 12 -5.82 35.21 -5.58
N PRO A 13 -5.72 36.21 -6.48
CA PRO A 13 -6.72 36.41 -7.51
C PRO A 13 -6.85 35.14 -8.36
N LEU A 14 -8.09 34.78 -8.73
CA LEU A 14 -8.45 33.57 -9.47
C LEU A 14 -7.56 33.33 -10.69
N ASP A 15 -7.12 34.43 -11.33
CA ASP A 15 -6.29 34.45 -12.54
C ASP A 15 -4.88 33.87 -12.33
N ALA A 16 -4.31 34.01 -11.13
CA ALA A 16 -3.03 33.41 -10.77
C ALA A 16 -3.15 31.89 -10.57
N LEU A 17 -4.32 31.42 -10.11
CA LEU A 17 -4.63 29.99 -10.00
C LEU A 17 -4.80 29.37 -11.38
N VAL A 18 -5.51 30.06 -12.28
CA VAL A 18 -5.74 29.62 -13.66
C VAL A 18 -4.44 29.61 -14.47
N GLY A 19 -3.56 30.61 -14.31
CA GLY A 19 -2.25 30.64 -14.94
C GLY A 19 -1.33 29.51 -14.48
N ALA A 20 -1.33 29.19 -13.19
CA ALA A 20 -0.60 28.05 -12.64
C ALA A 20 -1.15 26.72 -13.18
N ILE A 21 -2.47 26.56 -13.25
CA ILE A 21 -3.14 25.36 -13.79
C ILE A 21 -2.86 25.19 -15.30
N SER A 22 -2.85 26.28 -16.09
CA SER A 22 -2.50 26.23 -17.52
C SER A 22 -1.02 25.91 -17.74
N SER A 23 -0.10 26.46 -16.94
CA SER A 23 1.32 26.09 -17.01
C SER A 23 1.59 24.63 -16.62
N TRP A 24 0.75 24.06 -15.74
CA TRP A 24 0.76 22.63 -15.46
C TRP A 24 0.25 21.87 -16.69
N ALA A 25 -0.84 22.34 -17.33
CA ALA A 25 -1.40 21.73 -18.53
C ALA A 25 -0.46 21.69 -19.75
N ASP A 26 0.45 22.66 -19.84
CA ASP A 26 1.45 22.76 -20.90
C ASP A 26 2.74 21.96 -20.61
N ASP A 27 2.96 21.51 -19.36
CA ASP A 27 4.01 20.54 -19.05
C ASP A 27 3.58 19.13 -19.48
N ALA A 28 3.64 18.93 -20.80
CA ALA A 28 3.37 17.66 -21.48
C ALA A 28 4.35 16.52 -21.10
N SER A 29 5.24 16.72 -20.11
CA SER A 29 6.06 15.66 -19.53
C SER A 29 5.22 14.59 -18.81
N TRP A 30 4.00 14.91 -18.35
CA TRP A 30 3.08 13.87 -17.88
C TRP A 30 2.53 13.02 -19.04
N ARG A 31 2.29 13.63 -20.21
CA ARG A 31 1.72 12.95 -21.39
C ARG A 31 2.67 11.88 -21.94
N HIS A 32 3.96 12.01 -21.67
CA HIS A 32 4.98 11.07 -22.14
C HIS A 32 5.15 9.79 -21.29
N ARG A 33 4.54 9.70 -20.11
CA ARG A 33 4.66 8.49 -19.25
C ARG A 33 3.70 7.35 -19.62
N ALA A 34 2.74 7.58 -20.51
CA ALA A 34 1.73 6.61 -20.92
C ALA A 34 2.22 5.50 -21.89
N ARG A 35 3.46 5.01 -21.82
CA ARG A 35 4.00 4.16 -22.91
C ARG A 35 4.39 2.73 -22.58
N ARG A 36 4.34 2.26 -21.33
CA ARG A 36 4.58 0.83 -21.05
C ARG A 36 3.60 0.32 -20.02
N ARG A 37 2.56 -0.36 -20.52
CA ARG A 37 1.71 -1.23 -19.70
C ARG A 37 2.58 -2.31 -19.05
N PRO A 38 2.39 -2.61 -17.76
CA PRO A 38 3.12 -3.70 -17.16
C PRO A 38 2.69 -4.99 -17.86
N ARG A 39 3.65 -5.87 -18.12
CA ARG A 39 3.33 -7.21 -18.63
C ARG A 39 2.67 -8.08 -17.57
N HIS A 40 3.04 -7.83 -16.31
CA HIS A 40 2.55 -8.56 -15.15
C HIS A 40 2.29 -7.58 -14.02
N ILE A 41 1.19 -7.80 -13.30
CA ILE A 41 0.96 -7.22 -11.98
C ILE A 41 1.05 -8.39 -11.00
N VAL A 42 2.01 -8.32 -10.09
CA VAL A 42 2.23 -9.38 -9.10
C VAL A 42 1.85 -8.82 -7.74
N LEU A 43 0.90 -9.49 -7.08
CA LEU A 43 0.46 -9.16 -5.73
C LEU A 43 1.11 -10.13 -4.76
N ILE A 44 1.83 -9.59 -3.77
CA ILE A 44 2.52 -10.38 -2.75
C ILE A 44 2.03 -9.90 -1.39
N ARG A 45 1.43 -10.83 -0.63
CA ARG A 45 1.14 -10.60 0.78
C ARG A 45 2.45 -10.63 1.58
N HIS A 46 2.51 -9.87 2.67
CA HIS A 46 3.64 -9.97 3.60
C HIS A 46 3.82 -11.42 4.10
N GLY A 47 5.05 -11.78 4.45
CA GLY A 47 5.35 -13.05 5.12
C GLY A 47 4.70 -13.14 6.50
N GLU A 48 4.76 -14.32 7.12
CA GLU A 48 4.25 -14.54 8.48
C GLU A 48 4.82 -13.49 9.45
N SER A 49 3.93 -12.83 10.19
CA SER A 49 4.31 -11.83 11.20
C SER A 49 4.27 -12.39 12.60
N GLU A 50 4.95 -11.72 13.54
CA GLU A 50 4.89 -12.08 14.96
C GLU A 50 3.46 -12.12 15.48
N ALA A 51 2.59 -11.21 15.01
CA ALA A 51 1.18 -11.20 15.42
C ALA A 51 0.30 -12.24 14.70
N ASN A 52 0.80 -12.90 13.66
CA ASN A 52 0.15 -14.10 13.13
C ASN A 52 0.41 -15.32 14.02
N LEU A 53 1.51 -15.33 14.77
CA LEU A 53 1.82 -16.35 15.77
C LEU A 53 1.14 -16.04 17.10
N ASP A 54 1.13 -14.78 17.50
CA ASP A 54 0.53 -14.31 18.75
C ASP A 54 -0.29 -13.02 18.53
N THR A 55 -1.60 -13.18 18.40
CA THR A 55 -2.52 -12.07 18.19
C THR A 55 -2.59 -11.12 19.39
N SER A 56 -2.12 -11.53 20.58
CA SER A 56 -2.09 -10.66 21.77
C SER A 56 -1.14 -9.47 21.61
N LEU A 57 -0.18 -9.54 20.69
CA LEU A 57 0.72 -8.43 20.37
C LEU A 57 -0.03 -7.15 19.96
N HIS A 58 -1.22 -7.27 19.34
CA HIS A 58 -2.03 -6.11 18.99
C HIS A 58 -2.55 -5.32 20.21
N GLN A 59 -2.41 -5.83 21.43
CA GLN A 59 -2.75 -5.11 22.66
C GLN A 59 -1.65 -4.13 23.10
N SER A 60 -0.40 -4.35 22.71
CA SER A 60 0.76 -3.61 23.25
C SER A 60 1.71 -3.07 22.16
N VAL A 61 1.67 -3.65 20.97
CA VAL A 61 2.47 -3.24 19.82
C VAL A 61 1.54 -2.62 18.78
N ALA A 62 1.83 -1.38 18.40
CA ALA A 62 1.08 -0.71 17.33
C ALA A 62 1.22 -1.49 16.02
N ASP A 63 0.12 -1.71 15.28
CA ASP A 63 0.09 -2.60 14.12
C ASP A 63 1.19 -2.33 13.09
N HIS A 64 1.47 -1.05 12.82
CA HIS A 64 2.49 -0.61 11.87
C HIS A 64 3.92 -1.02 12.24
N ARG A 65 4.16 -1.43 13.50
CA ARG A 65 5.47 -1.84 14.03
C ARG A 65 5.63 -3.35 14.16
N ILE A 66 4.59 -4.14 13.90
CA ILE A 66 4.67 -5.60 14.00
C ILE A 66 5.62 -6.11 12.91
N ALA A 67 6.62 -6.89 13.33
CA ALA A 67 7.66 -7.42 12.45
C ALA A 67 7.27 -8.79 11.86
N LEU A 68 8.06 -9.24 10.89
CA LEU A 68 8.06 -10.62 10.43
C LEU A 68 8.61 -11.57 11.50
N SER A 69 8.09 -12.80 11.54
CA SER A 69 8.76 -13.91 12.21
C SER A 69 10.00 -14.34 11.41
N ASP A 70 10.87 -15.16 12.00
CA ASP A 70 12.01 -15.75 11.29
C ASP A 70 11.55 -16.53 10.04
N LYS A 71 10.46 -17.29 10.18
CA LYS A 71 9.80 -17.98 9.06
C LYS A 71 9.24 -17.01 8.02
N GLY A 72 8.70 -15.86 8.44
CA GLY A 72 8.26 -14.81 7.53
C GLY A 72 9.39 -14.25 6.66
N TRP A 73 10.60 -14.13 7.22
CA TRP A 73 11.80 -13.74 6.47
C TRP A 73 12.22 -14.81 5.45
N GLU A 74 12.19 -16.08 5.82
CA GLU A 74 12.47 -17.19 4.91
C GLU A 74 11.48 -17.21 3.74
N GLN A 75 10.18 -17.10 4.03
CA GLN A 75 9.12 -17.00 3.02
C GLN A 75 9.37 -15.86 2.03
N ALA A 76 9.77 -14.68 2.54
CA ALA A 76 10.05 -13.53 1.70
C ALA A 76 11.23 -13.78 0.75
N ARG A 77 12.32 -14.40 1.23
CA ARG A 77 13.49 -14.73 0.39
C ARG A 77 13.15 -15.77 -0.67
N GLU A 78 12.44 -16.82 -0.29
CA GLU A 78 11.99 -17.86 -1.24
C GLU A 78 11.07 -17.30 -2.32
N ALA A 79 10.13 -16.45 -1.93
CA ALA A 79 9.25 -15.75 -2.85
C ALA A 79 10.04 -14.83 -3.81
N GLY A 80 11.10 -14.17 -3.32
CA GLY A 80 11.96 -13.32 -4.13
C GLY A 80 12.72 -14.09 -5.19
N ALA A 81 13.31 -15.23 -4.79
CA ALA A 81 13.99 -16.15 -5.69
C ALA A 81 13.04 -16.71 -6.75
N LYS A 82 11.81 -17.07 -6.35
CA LYS A 82 10.77 -17.55 -7.26
C LYS A 82 10.34 -16.46 -8.25
N LEU A 83 10.07 -15.26 -7.76
CA LEU A 83 9.66 -14.11 -8.57
C LEU A 83 10.71 -13.78 -9.63
N ARG A 84 12.00 -13.82 -9.27
CA ARG A 84 13.11 -13.60 -10.21
C ARG A 84 13.13 -14.63 -11.35
N ARG A 85 12.78 -15.90 -11.06
CA ARG A 85 12.69 -16.95 -12.09
C ARG A 85 11.48 -16.77 -13.00
N GLU A 86 10.35 -16.32 -12.45
CA GLU A 86 9.11 -16.13 -13.20
C GLU A 86 9.11 -14.86 -14.07
N ILE A 87 9.69 -13.76 -13.57
CA ILE A 87 9.92 -12.54 -14.34
C ILE A 87 11.17 -12.76 -15.19
N ALA A 88 11.02 -13.53 -16.28
CA ALA A 88 12.09 -13.80 -17.23
C ALA A 88 12.43 -12.54 -18.05
N GLY A 89 13.65 -12.04 -17.90
CA GLY A 89 14.24 -10.99 -18.74
C GLY A 89 14.54 -9.69 -17.98
N ASN A 90 15.42 -8.86 -18.57
CA ASN A 90 15.87 -7.55 -18.07
C ASN A 90 14.74 -6.48 -18.08
N GLY A 91 13.51 -6.86 -17.79
CA GLY A 91 12.38 -5.95 -17.64
C GLY A 91 12.53 -5.14 -16.36
N ARG A 92 12.25 -3.84 -16.44
CA ARG A 92 12.23 -2.97 -15.27
C ARG A 92 11.08 -3.37 -14.34
N VAL A 93 11.36 -3.55 -13.06
CA VAL A 93 10.34 -3.79 -12.03
C VAL A 93 10.06 -2.47 -11.30
N VAL A 94 8.80 -2.22 -10.98
CA VAL A 94 8.41 -1.14 -10.07
C VAL A 94 7.76 -1.78 -8.86
N TRP A 95 8.34 -1.55 -7.69
CA TRP A 95 7.89 -2.12 -6.44
C TRP A 95 6.97 -1.14 -5.73
N TYR A 96 5.80 -1.62 -5.33
CA TYR A 96 4.91 -0.90 -4.44
C TYR A 96 4.83 -1.63 -3.11
N CYS A 97 4.95 -0.89 -2.02
CA CYS A 97 4.98 -1.46 -0.68
C CYS A 97 4.10 -0.66 0.28
N SER A 98 3.39 -1.37 1.15
CA SER A 98 2.72 -0.78 2.30
C SER A 98 3.75 -0.22 3.30
N PRO A 99 3.44 0.85 4.06
CA PRO A 99 4.37 1.39 5.06
C PRO A 99 4.56 0.50 6.30
N LEU A 100 3.74 -0.56 6.47
CA LEU A 100 3.82 -1.49 7.61
C LEU A 100 5.18 -2.20 7.65
N LEU A 101 5.75 -2.35 8.85
CA LEU A 101 7.09 -2.95 9.02
C LEU A 101 7.18 -4.34 8.38
N ARG A 102 6.22 -5.24 8.67
CA ARG A 102 6.12 -6.57 8.06
C ARG A 102 6.18 -6.56 6.52
N THR A 103 5.55 -5.58 5.89
CA THR A 103 5.53 -5.47 4.42
C THR A 103 6.87 -4.95 3.89
N ARG A 104 7.49 -4.00 4.59
CA ARG A 104 8.83 -3.50 4.23
C ARG A 104 9.90 -4.57 4.38
N GLN A 105 9.85 -5.35 5.46
CA GLN A 105 10.73 -6.50 5.68
C GLN A 105 10.49 -7.60 4.64
N THR A 106 9.23 -7.83 4.25
CA THR A 106 8.93 -8.76 3.16
C THR A 106 9.56 -8.27 1.86
N LEU A 107 9.43 -6.99 1.52
CA LEU A 107 10.10 -6.43 0.35
C LEU A 107 11.62 -6.61 0.43
N GLN A 108 12.23 -6.34 1.59
CA GLN A 108 13.66 -6.57 1.77
C GLN A 108 14.04 -8.04 1.50
N GLY A 109 13.31 -9.00 2.07
CA GLY A 109 13.54 -10.42 1.80
C GLY A 109 13.36 -10.79 0.33
N LEU A 110 12.34 -10.25 -0.35
CA LEU A 110 12.12 -10.44 -1.80
C LEU A 110 13.32 -9.95 -2.61
N LEU A 111 13.86 -8.77 -2.28
CA LEU A 111 15.01 -8.19 -2.96
C LEU A 111 16.27 -9.03 -2.72
N GLU A 112 16.54 -9.41 -1.46
CA GLU A 112 17.65 -10.27 -1.06
C GLU A 112 17.61 -11.63 -1.79
N GLY A 113 16.48 -12.34 -1.69
CA GLY A 113 16.35 -13.68 -2.25
C GLY A 113 16.31 -13.71 -3.78
N GLY A 114 15.84 -12.62 -4.41
CA GLY A 114 15.82 -12.48 -5.87
C GLY A 114 17.09 -11.87 -6.46
N GLY A 115 18.05 -11.41 -5.62
CA GLY A 115 19.25 -10.71 -6.07
C GLY A 115 18.95 -9.37 -6.77
N TRP A 116 17.94 -8.64 -6.29
CA TRP A 116 17.55 -7.33 -6.79
C TRP A 116 18.29 -6.23 -6.02
N ASP A 117 18.86 -5.25 -6.72
CA ASP A 117 19.49 -4.09 -6.08
C ASP A 117 18.45 -2.97 -5.88
N ALA A 118 18.20 -2.61 -4.62
CA ALA A 118 17.25 -1.55 -4.24
C ALA A 118 17.62 -0.16 -4.78
N SER A 119 18.88 0.08 -5.13
CA SER A 119 19.33 1.33 -5.75
C SER A 119 19.07 1.38 -7.27
N VAL A 120 18.88 0.22 -7.90
CA VAL A 120 18.64 0.07 -9.35
C VAL A 120 17.14 -0.01 -9.65
N GLU A 121 16.34 -0.52 -8.72
CA GLU A 121 14.90 -0.73 -8.89
C GLU A 121 14.05 0.38 -8.25
N ASP A 122 12.93 0.75 -8.90
CA ASP A 122 12.05 1.85 -8.46
C ASP A 122 11.12 1.36 -7.34
N VAL A 123 11.43 1.70 -6.09
CA VAL A 123 10.65 1.32 -4.90
C VAL A 123 9.79 2.48 -4.40
N ARG A 124 8.49 2.24 -4.25
CA ARG A 124 7.49 3.23 -3.83
C ARG A 124 6.70 2.74 -2.64
N GLN A 125 6.75 3.47 -1.54
CA GLN A 125 5.85 3.23 -0.41
C GLN A 125 4.54 3.99 -0.63
N ASP A 126 3.40 3.31 -0.46
CA ASP A 126 2.08 3.89 -0.62
C ASP A 126 1.17 3.56 0.58
N PRO A 127 0.78 4.55 1.40
CA PRO A 127 -0.08 4.33 2.56
C PRO A 127 -1.46 3.75 2.23
N ARG A 128 -1.92 3.85 0.98
CA ARG A 128 -3.20 3.26 0.55
C ARG A 128 -3.17 1.73 0.50
N LEU A 129 -1.98 1.12 0.55
CA LEU A 129 -1.77 -0.33 0.57
C LEU A 129 -1.70 -0.94 1.99
N ARG A 130 -2.03 -0.18 3.03
CA ARG A 130 -2.11 -0.71 4.40
C ARG A 130 -3.24 -1.73 4.55
N GLU A 131 -3.11 -2.62 5.54
CA GLU A 131 -4.20 -3.52 5.91
C GLU A 131 -5.40 -2.71 6.43
N GLN A 132 -6.60 -3.31 6.43
CA GLN A 132 -7.76 -2.70 7.08
C GLN A 132 -7.39 -2.34 8.52
N GLU A 133 -7.79 -1.16 8.98
CA GLU A 133 -7.54 -0.71 10.35
C GLU A 133 -8.64 -1.25 11.27
N TRP A 134 -8.26 -1.98 12.33
CA TRP A 134 -9.22 -2.61 13.28
C TRP A 134 -9.35 -1.81 14.60
N GLY A 135 -8.76 -0.62 14.66
CA GLY A 135 -8.56 0.13 15.90
C GLY A 135 -7.07 0.31 16.22
N ASN A 136 -6.77 1.05 17.29
CA ASN A 136 -5.39 1.34 17.72
C ASN A 136 -4.74 0.14 18.42
N PHE A 137 -5.18 -0.12 19.65
CA PHE A 137 -4.84 -1.32 20.42
C PHE A 137 -6.09 -2.18 20.52
N GLN A 138 -5.91 -3.49 20.37
CA GLN A 138 -7.00 -4.44 20.22
C GLN A 138 -7.28 -5.13 21.55
N ASP A 139 -8.14 -4.51 22.38
CA ASP A 139 -8.66 -5.19 23.57
C ASP A 139 -9.47 -6.45 23.14
N PRO A 140 -9.20 -7.63 23.72
CA PRO A 140 -9.85 -8.86 23.28
C PRO A 140 -11.38 -8.85 23.45
N GLU A 141 -11.93 -8.18 24.47
CA GLU A 141 -13.38 -8.08 24.67
C GLU A 141 -14.00 -7.14 23.64
N GLU A 142 -13.41 -5.96 23.43
CA GLU A 142 -13.86 -5.00 22.41
C GLU A 142 -13.84 -5.63 21.01
N ILE A 143 -12.78 -6.35 20.65
CA ILE A 143 -12.66 -7.01 19.35
C ILE A 143 -13.68 -8.13 19.20
N ARG A 144 -13.93 -8.95 20.23
CA ARG A 144 -14.97 -9.99 20.17
C ARG A 144 -16.35 -9.38 19.95
N ALA A 145 -16.68 -8.32 20.69
CA ALA A 145 -17.95 -7.61 20.53
C ALA A 145 -18.09 -7.02 19.12
N ALA A 146 -17.07 -6.31 18.63
CA ALA A 146 -17.06 -5.73 17.30
C ALA A 146 -17.17 -6.79 16.19
N MET A 147 -16.53 -7.95 16.38
CA MET A 147 -16.63 -9.06 15.42
C MET A 147 -18.02 -9.69 15.38
N SER A 148 -18.69 -9.81 16.53
CA SER A 148 -20.08 -10.28 16.59
C SER A 148 -21.01 -9.30 15.88
N GLU A 149 -20.90 -8.01 16.20
CA GLU A 149 -21.71 -6.96 15.57
C GLU A 149 -21.46 -6.89 14.05
N ARG A 150 -20.20 -7.02 13.62
CA ARG A 150 -19.84 -7.09 12.20
C ARG A 150 -20.50 -8.25 11.48
N HIS A 151 -20.59 -9.41 12.13
CA HIS A 151 -21.23 -10.59 11.54
C HIS A 151 -22.72 -10.35 11.29
N GLU A 152 -23.40 -9.66 12.21
CA GLU A 152 -24.83 -9.33 12.10
C GLU A 152 -25.08 -8.16 11.12
N TYR A 153 -24.26 -7.11 11.15
CA TYR A 153 -24.43 -5.92 10.33
C TYR A 153 -24.03 -6.13 8.87
N GLY A 154 -22.96 -6.89 8.64
CA GLY A 154 -22.39 -7.14 7.31
C GLY A 154 -20.94 -6.69 7.18
N HIS A 155 -20.12 -7.55 6.62
CA HIS A 155 -18.66 -7.43 6.62
C HIS A 155 -18.10 -6.19 5.91
N PHE A 156 -18.76 -5.73 4.84
CA PHE A 156 -18.24 -4.68 3.96
C PHE A 156 -18.49 -3.26 4.51
N TYR A 157 -19.68 -3.02 5.08
CA TYR A 157 -20.08 -1.69 5.55
C TYR A 157 -19.84 -1.46 7.04
N TYR A 158 -19.63 -2.52 7.83
CA TYR A 158 -19.32 -2.37 9.25
C TYR A 158 -18.00 -1.62 9.45
N ARG A 159 -18.01 -0.56 10.28
CA ARG A 159 -16.82 0.21 10.63
C ARG A 159 -16.39 -0.12 12.05
N PHE A 160 -15.17 -0.63 12.20
CA PHE A 160 -14.61 -0.89 13.52
C PHE A 160 -14.46 0.40 14.35
N PRO A 161 -14.67 0.35 15.67
CA PRO A 161 -14.39 1.48 16.55
C PRO A 161 -12.93 1.95 16.40
N ARG A 162 -12.72 3.23 16.08
CA ARG A 162 -11.38 3.81 15.81
C ARG A 162 -10.63 3.12 14.66
N GLY A 163 -11.34 2.40 13.79
CA GLY A 163 -10.80 1.69 12.65
C GLY A 163 -11.50 2.07 11.35
N GLU A 164 -11.49 1.13 10.42
CA GLU A 164 -11.88 1.29 9.03
C GLU A 164 -12.97 0.27 8.68
N SER A 165 -13.89 0.63 7.79
CA SER A 165 -14.82 -0.33 7.17
C SER A 165 -14.22 -0.98 5.92
N GLY A 166 -14.87 -2.03 5.41
CA GLY A 166 -14.51 -2.59 4.11
C GLY A 166 -14.70 -1.59 2.97
N ALA A 167 -15.70 -0.72 3.06
CA ALA A 167 -15.95 0.36 2.09
C ALA A 167 -14.83 1.42 2.10
N ASP A 168 -14.39 1.85 3.28
CA ASP A 168 -13.26 2.77 3.41
C ASP A 168 -11.97 2.16 2.81
N CYS A 169 -11.74 0.86 3.07
CA CYS A 169 -10.62 0.10 2.47
C CYS A 169 -10.71 0.07 0.94
N TYR A 170 -11.92 -0.14 0.42
CA TYR A 170 -12.18 -0.18 -1.01
C TYR A 170 -11.86 1.17 -1.66
N ASP A 171 -12.32 2.27 -1.09
CA ASP A 171 -12.13 3.62 -1.65
C ASP A 171 -10.65 3.99 -1.79
N ARG A 172 -9.82 3.66 -0.78
CA ARG A 172 -8.37 3.91 -0.88
C ARG A 172 -7.68 2.97 -1.86
N CYS A 173 -8.13 1.71 -1.97
CA CYS A 173 -7.62 0.78 -2.95
C CYS A 173 -7.98 1.21 -4.38
N ASP A 174 -9.20 1.66 -4.62
CA ASP A 174 -9.62 2.19 -5.93
C ASP A 174 -8.81 3.43 -6.32
N SER A 175 -8.57 4.35 -5.38
CA SER A 175 -7.67 5.48 -5.59
C SER A 175 -6.25 5.04 -6.00
N PHE A 176 -5.72 3.98 -5.39
CA PHE A 176 -4.42 3.41 -5.77
C PHE A 176 -4.45 2.81 -7.17
N VAL A 177 -5.50 2.06 -7.53
CA VAL A 177 -5.71 1.52 -8.87
C VAL A 177 -5.82 2.66 -9.91
N GLY A 178 -6.48 3.76 -9.58
CA GLY A 178 -6.48 4.99 -10.38
C GLY A 178 -5.07 5.53 -10.63
N SER A 179 -4.17 5.42 -9.66
CA SER A 179 -2.75 5.80 -9.83
C SER A 179 -2.01 4.83 -10.76
N LEU A 180 -2.27 3.53 -10.67
CA LEU A 180 -1.70 2.54 -11.60
C LEU A 180 -2.21 2.74 -13.04
N ARG A 181 -3.50 3.05 -13.20
CA ARG A 181 -4.14 3.46 -14.46
C ARG A 181 -3.42 4.66 -15.07
N PHE A 182 -3.22 5.72 -14.28
CA PHE A 182 -2.56 6.94 -14.75
C PHE A 182 -1.07 6.73 -15.07
N CYS A 183 -0.33 6.04 -14.20
CA CYS A 183 1.12 5.87 -14.36
C CYS A 183 1.50 4.84 -15.44
N PHE A 184 0.69 3.80 -15.64
CA PHE A 184 1.05 2.66 -16.47
C PHE A 184 -0.04 2.18 -17.43
N GLY A 185 -1.22 2.80 -17.46
CA GLY A 185 -2.31 2.37 -18.34
C GLY A 185 -2.88 1.00 -18.01
N VAL A 186 -2.83 0.59 -16.74
CA VAL A 186 -3.46 -0.64 -16.22
C VAL A 186 -4.97 -0.53 -16.35
N LEU A 187 -5.65 -1.54 -16.89
CA LEU A 187 -7.12 -1.67 -16.81
C LEU A 187 -7.39 -2.87 -15.90
N MET A 188 -8.34 -2.73 -14.98
CA MET A 188 -8.87 -3.83 -14.19
C MET A 188 -10.33 -3.97 -14.62
N ASP A 189 -10.63 -5.07 -15.27
CA ASP A 189 -11.92 -5.52 -15.80
C ASP A 189 -12.64 -6.46 -14.82
#